data_AF-A0A0D3APT4-F1
#
_entry.id   AF-A0A0D3APT4-F1
#
_cell.length_a   1.000
_cell.length_b   1.000
_cell.length_c   1.000
_cell.angle_alpha   90.00
_cell.angle_beta   90.00
_cell.angle_gamma   90.00
#
_symmetry.space_group_name_H-M   'P 1'
#
loop_
_entity.id
_entity.type
_entity.pdbx_description
1 polymer ?
#
loop_
_entity_poly.entity_id
_entity_poly.type
_entity_poly.pdbx_seq_one_letter_code
_entity_poly.pdbx_strand_id
1 'polypeptide(L)'
;MVFSQIFRSAGKLPGGHLTRQVYYSIFSFREQSLNLESTPCTHKASNLIIHKSLHSPSVETQVGVSQDADRICKILSKSTDSTVETLLNKASIELSPSLVEEVLKKLSNAGVLAFSVFKYAENQNGFKHTTATYNALIESLGKIKQFKLVWSLVDDMKHKKLLSKDTFALISRRYARARKVKEAITAFQRMEEYGFTMEVGDFNRMLDTLSKSRNVGDAQKVFDKMKKKRFEPDVKSYTILLEGWGQEMNLLRVNEVYGEMKDEGFEPDVVTYGIIINAHCKAKKHDEAIRFLNEMEMRSCKPSPHIFCSLINGLGSERKLNQALEFFERSKSSGFPLEAPTYNALVGAYCWSLRVEDAFKVVEEMRLKGIGPNARTYDIILHHLIRMQRTKEAYEVYQKMSCEPTVSTYEIMVRMFCNKERLDMAIKIWDEMKGKGVLPGMHMFSSLITALCNENKLDEACAYFNEMLDVGIKAPGHMFSRLKQVLLDEGRKDKVAELVLKMDRLRKTQLLG
;
A
#
# COMPACT_ATOMS: atom_id res chain seq x y z
N MET A 1 8.71 39.23 -27.84
CA MET A 1 9.14 39.23 -29.26
C MET A 1 10.45 38.46 -29.29
N VAL A 2 10.55 37.18 -29.63
CA VAL A 2 10.17 36.49 -30.86
C VAL A 2 9.92 35.02 -30.49
N PHE A 3 8.68 34.53 -30.53
CA PHE A 3 8.33 33.09 -30.47
C PHE A 3 6.89 32.86 -30.99
N SER A 4 6.54 33.49 -32.12
CA SER A 4 5.21 33.37 -32.75
C SER A 4 5.24 33.10 -34.26
N GLN A 5 6.26 32.40 -34.78
CA GLN A 5 6.41 32.23 -36.23
C GLN A 5 6.90 30.86 -36.73
N ILE A 6 6.56 29.76 -36.04
CA ILE A 6 6.88 28.39 -36.54
C ILE A 6 5.64 27.47 -36.72
N PHE A 7 4.43 27.89 -36.34
CA PHE A 7 3.21 27.11 -36.61
C PHE A 7 2.20 27.85 -37.48
N ARG A 8 2.58 28.15 -38.73
CA ARG A 8 1.65 28.52 -39.81
C ARG A 8 2.20 28.08 -41.19
N SER A 9 2.28 26.78 -41.44
CA SER A 9 2.17 26.21 -42.81
C SER A 9 2.29 24.67 -42.79
N ALA A 10 1.18 23.98 -42.51
CA ALA A 10 0.91 22.65 -43.06
C ALA A 10 -0.56 22.30 -42.78
N GLY A 11 -1.42 22.62 -43.76
CA GLY A 11 -2.78 22.13 -43.79
C GLY A 11 -2.83 20.66 -44.19
N LYS A 12 -3.85 19.96 -43.65
CA LYS A 12 -4.55 18.78 -44.15
C LYS A 12 -3.87 17.97 -45.28
N LEU A 13 -3.55 16.69 -44.99
CA LEU A 13 -3.88 15.52 -45.82
C LEU A 13 -3.73 14.22 -44.97
N PRO A 14 -4.42 13.11 -45.30
CA PRO A 14 -4.66 11.96 -44.43
C PRO A 14 -3.68 10.81 -44.66
N GLY A 15 -3.42 10.04 -43.59
CA GLY A 15 -2.75 8.73 -43.65
C GLY A 15 -1.22 8.78 -43.79
N GLY A 16 -0.53 8.11 -42.87
CA GLY A 16 0.88 7.74 -43.02
C GLY A 16 1.88 8.45 -42.11
N HIS A 17 2.31 7.73 -41.07
CA HIS A 17 3.63 7.74 -40.42
C HIS A 17 4.51 9.01 -40.49
N LEU A 18 4.67 9.68 -39.34
CA LEU A 18 5.93 10.35 -38.97
C LEU A 18 6.52 9.77 -37.66
N THR A 19 7.36 8.76 -37.87
CA THR A 19 8.67 8.47 -37.25
C THR A 19 9.12 9.20 -35.96
N ARG A 20 9.09 8.45 -34.84
CA ARG A 20 10.20 7.97 -33.96
C ARG A 20 11.43 8.85 -33.61
N GLN A 21 11.64 10.05 -34.14
CA GLN A 21 12.89 10.81 -33.92
C GLN A 21 12.76 12.03 -33.00
N VAL A 22 11.54 12.41 -32.59
CA VAL A 22 11.31 13.47 -31.60
C VAL A 22 11.10 12.92 -30.18
N TYR A 23 10.77 11.63 -30.05
CA TYR A 23 10.56 10.98 -28.74
C TYR A 23 11.87 10.59 -28.02
N TYR A 24 12.96 10.37 -28.76
CA TYR A 24 14.26 9.97 -28.18
C TYR A 24 15.06 11.13 -27.57
N SER A 25 14.79 12.37 -27.94
CA SER A 25 15.51 13.54 -27.41
C SER A 25 14.98 14.03 -26.05
N ILE A 26 13.83 13.53 -25.60
CA ILE A 26 13.24 13.88 -24.28
C ILE A 26 13.55 12.81 -23.23
N PHE A 27 13.89 11.58 -23.63
CA PHE A 27 14.20 10.48 -22.69
C PHE A 27 15.70 10.18 -22.51
N SER A 28 16.61 10.83 -23.24
CA SER A 28 18.06 10.65 -23.12
C SER A 28 18.74 11.56 -22.07
N PHE A 29 17.99 12.37 -21.32
CA PHE A 29 18.57 13.31 -20.33
C PHE A 29 18.47 12.85 -18.86
N ARG A 30 18.19 11.57 -18.60
CA ARG A 30 18.03 11.06 -17.22
C ARG A 30 18.78 9.77 -16.87
N GLU A 31 19.67 9.29 -17.73
CA GLU A 31 20.59 8.17 -17.44
C GLU A 31 22.00 8.53 -17.89
N GLN A 32 22.66 9.40 -17.13
CA GLN A 32 24.12 9.51 -17.09
C GLN A 32 24.51 10.19 -15.77
N SER A 33 24.48 9.42 -14.68
CA SER A 33 25.36 9.63 -13.53
C SER A 33 25.24 8.46 -12.53
N LEU A 34 26.41 8.01 -12.06
CA LEU A 34 26.66 7.04 -10.97
C LEU A 34 26.87 5.57 -11.38
N ASN A 35 27.82 5.35 -12.28
CA ASN A 35 28.82 4.29 -12.08
C ASN A 35 30.16 4.98 -11.79
N LEU A 36 30.74 4.77 -10.61
CA LEU A 36 32.20 4.77 -10.44
C LEU A 36 32.57 4.13 -9.11
N GLU A 37 33.31 3.04 -9.26
CA GLU A 37 33.93 2.23 -8.22
C GLU A 37 34.98 3.02 -7.42
N SER A 38 35.22 2.52 -6.21
CA SER A 38 36.27 2.91 -5.28
C SER A 38 37.69 2.76 -5.83
N THR A 39 38.57 3.74 -5.61
CA THR A 39 39.86 3.66 -4.88
C THR A 39 40.65 4.99 -4.93
N PRO A 40 41.62 5.23 -4.01
CA PRO A 40 41.92 6.57 -3.47
C PRO A 40 43.18 7.23 -4.05
N CYS A 41 43.30 8.58 -3.94
CA CYS A 41 44.49 9.30 -3.43
C CYS A 41 44.46 10.84 -3.67
N THR A 42 44.64 11.58 -2.57
CA THR A 42 45.48 12.78 -2.34
C THR A 42 45.46 14.05 -3.23
N HIS A 43 45.23 15.18 -2.54
CA HIS A 43 45.86 16.51 -2.68
C HIS A 43 45.76 17.30 -4.01
N LYS A 44 44.95 18.37 -4.04
CA LYS A 44 45.32 19.80 -3.85
C LYS A 44 44.22 20.74 -4.36
N ALA A 45 44.00 21.79 -3.58
CA ALA A 45 43.02 22.85 -3.80
C ALA A 45 43.29 23.70 -5.05
N SER A 46 42.22 24.28 -5.62
CA SER A 46 42.24 25.61 -6.25
C SER A 46 40.80 26.12 -6.42
N ASN A 47 40.63 27.38 -6.04
CA ASN A 47 39.38 28.14 -5.92
C ASN A 47 38.62 28.29 -7.24
N LEU A 48 37.28 28.17 -7.20
CA LEU A 48 36.40 28.91 -8.09
C LEU A 48 35.11 29.29 -7.35
N ILE A 49 34.93 30.61 -7.19
CA ILE A 49 33.77 31.26 -6.57
C ILE A 49 32.60 31.16 -7.56
N ILE A 50 31.48 30.56 -7.15
CA ILE A 50 30.21 30.60 -7.90
C ILE A 50 29.08 31.08 -6.98
N HIS A 51 28.36 32.07 -7.49
CA HIS A 51 27.24 32.79 -6.91
C HIS A 51 26.13 31.92 -6.30
N LYS A 52 25.64 32.35 -5.13
CA LYS A 52 24.37 31.94 -4.49
C LYS A 52 23.20 32.01 -5.50
N SER A 53 22.47 30.90 -5.65
CA SER A 53 21.10 30.91 -6.17
C SER A 53 20.27 29.73 -5.60
N LEU A 54 19.23 30.10 -4.85
CA LEU A 54 17.95 29.42 -4.58
C LEU A 54 17.96 27.92 -4.24
N HIS A 55 17.94 27.64 -2.92
CA HIS A 55 17.80 26.32 -2.32
C HIS A 55 16.49 25.60 -2.70
N SER A 56 16.61 24.44 -3.35
CA SER A 56 15.79 23.26 -3.07
C SER A 56 16.28 22.59 -1.77
N PRO A 57 15.43 21.99 -0.91
CA PRO A 57 15.91 21.31 0.29
C PRO A 57 16.71 20.06 -0.12
N SER A 58 17.95 20.00 0.37
CA SER A 58 18.92 18.94 0.07
C SER A 58 18.50 17.60 0.70
N VAL A 59 18.96 16.51 0.08
CA VAL A 59 18.69 15.11 0.49
C VAL A 59 19.07 14.83 1.95
N GLU A 60 20.07 15.55 2.48
CA GLU A 60 20.49 15.47 3.90
C GLU A 60 19.39 15.94 4.87
N THR A 61 18.57 16.93 4.48
CA THR A 61 17.47 17.42 5.32
C THR A 61 16.34 16.40 5.43
N GLN A 62 16.09 15.58 4.40
CA GLN A 62 15.07 14.53 4.44
C GLN A 62 15.50 13.34 5.31
N VAL A 63 16.79 12.99 5.30
CA VAL A 63 17.32 11.90 6.14
C VAL A 63 17.25 12.27 7.63
N GLY A 64 17.58 13.51 8.00
CA GLY A 64 17.44 14.00 9.37
C GLY A 64 15.99 13.95 9.87
N VAL A 65 15.05 14.43 9.05
CA VAL A 65 13.60 14.40 9.38
C VAL A 65 13.09 12.97 9.60
N SER A 66 13.53 12.00 8.82
CA SER A 66 13.13 10.59 9.02
C SER A 66 13.68 10.03 10.33
N GLN A 67 14.93 10.33 10.69
CA GLN A 67 15.54 9.85 11.93
C GLN A 67 14.88 10.47 13.16
N ASP A 68 14.54 11.75 13.11
CA ASP A 68 13.83 12.43 14.20
C ASP A 68 12.39 11.92 14.32
N ALA A 69 11.71 11.65 13.20
CA ALA A 69 10.41 11.00 13.22
C ALA A 69 10.46 9.58 13.83
N ASP A 70 11.51 8.81 13.54
CA ASP A 70 11.72 7.49 14.15
C ASP A 70 12.01 7.58 15.65
N ARG A 71 12.75 8.60 16.10
CA ARG A 71 12.96 8.86 17.53
C ARG A 71 11.65 9.19 18.23
N ILE A 72 10.84 10.09 17.66
CA ILE A 72 9.52 10.44 18.20
C ILE A 72 8.63 9.20 18.25
N CYS A 73 8.57 8.41 17.17
CA CYS A 73 7.77 7.17 17.15
C CYS A 73 8.26 6.13 18.16
N LYS A 74 9.58 5.99 18.37
CA LYS A 74 10.16 5.10 19.39
C LYS A 74 9.85 5.55 20.82
N ILE A 75 9.75 6.85 21.07
CA ILE A 75 9.33 7.38 22.38
C ILE A 75 7.85 7.09 22.60
N LEU A 76 7.02 7.35 21.57
CA LEU A 76 5.57 7.11 21.64
C LEU A 76 5.20 5.62 21.74
N SER A 77 6.01 4.71 21.19
CA SER A 77 5.74 3.27 21.24
C SER A 77 6.11 2.59 22.57
N LYS A 78 6.90 3.27 23.42
CA LYS A 78 7.42 2.70 24.68
C LYS A 78 6.62 3.08 25.93
N SER A 79 5.63 3.97 25.84
CA SER A 79 5.03 4.60 27.02
C SER A 79 3.52 4.45 27.06
N THR A 80 3.02 3.79 28.11
CA THR A 80 1.59 3.53 28.36
C THR A 80 0.92 4.57 29.28
N ASP A 81 1.67 5.34 30.07
CA ASP A 81 1.11 6.10 31.21
C ASP A 81 1.38 7.62 31.24
N SER A 82 2.08 8.22 30.26
CA SER A 82 2.40 9.67 30.27
C SER A 82 1.74 10.43 29.12
N THR A 83 1.25 11.64 29.39
CA THR A 83 0.64 12.54 28.39
C THR A 83 1.64 12.85 27.28
N VAL A 84 1.21 12.70 26.02
CA VAL A 84 2.01 12.96 24.81
C VAL A 84 2.78 14.27 24.87
N GLU A 85 2.19 15.31 25.46
CA GLU A 85 2.82 16.62 25.68
C GLU A 85 4.08 16.55 26.55
N THR A 86 4.05 15.80 27.65
CA THR A 86 5.22 15.62 28.54
C THR A 86 6.33 14.80 27.88
N LEU A 87 5.99 13.90 26.96
CA LEU A 87 6.95 13.09 26.21
C LEU A 87 7.62 13.89 25.09
N LEU A 88 6.85 14.70 24.38
CA LEU A 88 7.36 15.57 23.32
C LEU A 88 8.19 16.73 23.88
N ASN A 89 7.81 17.29 25.04
CA ASN A 89 8.62 18.28 25.76
C ASN A 89 9.99 17.73 26.17
N LYS A 90 10.08 16.45 26.55
CA LYS A 90 11.36 15.78 26.86
C LYS A 90 12.25 15.55 25.64
N ALA A 91 11.68 15.56 24.43
CA ALA A 91 12.42 15.29 23.20
C ALA A 91 13.25 16.49 22.73
N SER A 92 12.94 17.72 23.17
CA SER A 92 13.64 18.97 22.77
C SER A 92 13.82 19.13 21.25
N ILE A 93 12.83 18.70 20.45
CA ILE A 93 12.87 18.79 18.98
C ILE A 93 12.02 19.98 18.51
N GLU A 94 12.59 20.86 17.70
CA GLU A 94 11.82 21.91 17.01
C GLU A 94 10.89 21.29 15.96
N LEU A 95 9.60 21.57 16.08
CA LEU A 95 8.60 21.02 15.17
C LEU A 95 8.54 21.81 13.86
N SER A 96 8.96 21.17 12.77
CA SER A 96 8.72 21.65 11.41
C SER A 96 7.47 21.00 10.80
N PRO A 97 6.74 21.65 9.88
CA PRO A 97 5.57 21.05 9.23
C PRO A 97 5.88 19.73 8.50
N SER A 98 7.08 19.60 7.92
CA SER A 98 7.56 18.37 7.27
C SER A 98 7.80 17.23 8.28
N LEU A 99 8.35 17.55 9.46
CA LEU A 99 8.53 16.57 10.52
C LEU A 99 7.18 16.09 11.08
N VAL A 100 6.25 17.03 11.32
CA VAL A 100 4.89 16.69 11.77
C VAL A 100 4.18 15.82 10.74
N GLU A 101 4.28 16.13 9.45
CA GLU A 101 3.72 15.29 8.39
C GLU A 101 4.26 13.85 8.44
N GLU A 102 5.58 13.68 8.56
CA GLU A 102 6.23 12.37 8.59
C GLU A 102 5.86 11.57 9.85
N VAL A 103 5.80 12.24 11.01
CA VAL A 103 5.33 11.63 12.26
C VAL A 103 3.87 11.18 12.13
N LEU A 104 2.98 12.02 11.59
CA LEU A 104 1.57 11.67 11.39
C LEU A 104 1.39 10.51 10.41
N LYS A 105 2.22 10.42 9.36
CA LYS A 105 2.25 9.28 8.43
C LYS A 105 2.64 7.98 9.12
N LYS A 106 3.70 8.00 9.96
CA LYS A 106 4.12 6.85 10.76
C LYS A 106 3.06 6.44 11.79
N LEU A 107 2.40 7.42 12.40
CA LEU A 107 1.27 7.23 13.31
C LEU A 107 -0.07 6.96 12.61
N SER A 108 -0.07 6.62 11.31
CA SER A 108 -1.32 6.50 10.56
C SER A 108 -2.29 5.45 11.10
N ASN A 109 -1.80 4.43 11.82
CA ASN A 109 -2.66 3.43 12.47
C ASN A 109 -3.04 3.80 13.92
N ALA A 110 -2.50 4.90 14.46
CA ALA A 110 -2.66 5.39 15.81
C ALA A 110 -3.33 6.77 15.83
N GLY A 111 -4.56 6.84 15.30
CA GLY A 111 -5.24 8.12 15.01
C GLY A 111 -5.42 9.06 16.21
N VAL A 112 -5.54 8.53 17.43
CA VAL A 112 -5.62 9.33 18.66
C VAL A 112 -4.27 10.00 18.98
N LEU A 113 -3.18 9.22 18.95
CA LEU A 113 -1.83 9.76 19.15
C LEU A 113 -1.47 10.79 18.06
N ALA A 114 -1.84 10.50 16.81
CA ALA A 114 -1.67 11.43 15.69
C ALA A 114 -2.41 12.75 15.95
N PHE A 115 -3.66 12.70 16.44
CA PHE A 115 -4.41 13.91 16.80
C PHE A 115 -3.76 14.70 17.93
N SER A 116 -3.28 14.02 18.99
CA SER A 116 -2.58 14.68 20.10
C SER A 116 -1.29 15.38 19.65
N VAL A 117 -0.49 14.73 18.79
CA VAL A 117 0.71 15.34 18.20
C VAL A 117 0.34 16.56 17.35
N PHE A 118 -0.72 16.47 16.56
CA PHE A 118 -1.20 17.57 15.72
C PHE A 118 -1.63 18.79 16.56
N LYS A 119 -2.34 18.56 17.67
CA LYS A 119 -2.75 19.62 18.61
C LYS A 119 -1.57 20.22 19.36
N TYR A 120 -0.63 19.39 19.81
CA TYR A 120 0.60 19.86 20.42
C TYR A 120 1.40 20.78 19.48
N ALA A 121 1.48 20.44 18.19
CA ALA A 121 2.13 21.27 17.19
C ALA A 121 1.39 22.61 16.97
N GLU A 122 0.06 22.63 17.03
CA GLU A 122 -0.75 23.86 16.93
C GLU A 122 -0.48 24.85 18.07
N ASN A 123 -0.15 24.33 19.27
CA ASN A 123 0.16 25.15 20.45
C ASN A 123 1.60 25.71 20.45
N GLN A 124 2.46 25.33 19.49
CA GLN A 124 3.82 25.86 19.41
C GLN A 124 3.82 27.26 18.77
N ASN A 125 4.58 28.18 19.36
CA ASN A 125 4.67 29.56 18.88
C ASN A 125 5.14 29.61 17.41
N GLY A 126 4.36 30.26 16.56
CA GLY A 126 4.68 30.48 15.14
C GLY A 126 4.42 29.28 14.22
N PHE A 127 3.96 28.14 14.74
CA PHE A 127 3.66 26.97 13.92
C PHE A 127 2.32 27.12 13.19
N LYS A 128 2.28 26.75 11.91
CA LYS A 128 1.04 26.70 11.10
C LYS A 128 0.97 25.39 10.34
N HIS A 129 -0.16 24.72 10.49
CA HIS A 129 -0.47 23.51 9.74
C HIS A 129 -0.63 23.79 8.24
N THR A 130 -0.17 22.85 7.42
CA THR A 130 -0.29 22.85 5.96
C THR A 130 -1.36 21.85 5.52
N THR A 131 -1.82 21.95 4.27
CA THR A 131 -2.73 20.96 3.66
C THR A 131 -2.20 19.52 3.83
N ALA A 132 -0.89 19.31 3.76
CA ALA A 132 -0.27 17.99 3.93
C ALA A 132 -0.42 17.44 5.35
N THR A 133 -0.18 18.28 6.38
CA THR A 133 -0.37 17.88 7.80
C THR A 133 -1.83 17.56 8.12
N TYR A 134 -2.78 18.35 7.62
CA TYR A 134 -4.22 18.04 7.76
C TYR A 134 -4.61 16.76 7.04
N ASN A 135 -4.16 16.56 5.79
CA ASN A 135 -4.44 15.34 5.04
C ASN A 135 -3.82 14.11 5.73
N ALA A 136 -2.62 14.21 6.33
CA ALA A 136 -2.03 13.13 7.11
C ALA A 136 -2.88 12.80 8.35
N LEU A 137 -3.40 13.81 9.06
CA LEU A 137 -4.31 13.59 10.19
C LEU A 137 -5.66 12.99 9.75
N ILE A 138 -6.26 13.49 8.67
CA ILE A 138 -7.52 12.96 8.10
C ILE A 138 -7.35 11.49 7.69
N GLU A 139 -6.20 11.12 7.11
CA GLU A 139 -5.86 9.73 6.80
C GLU A 139 -5.90 8.84 8.05
N SER A 140 -5.26 9.28 9.14
CA SER A 140 -5.19 8.57 10.42
C SER A 140 -6.56 8.46 11.10
N LEU A 141 -7.30 9.56 11.18
CA LEU A 141 -8.65 9.59 11.76
C LEU A 141 -9.66 8.78 10.95
N GLY A 142 -9.54 8.80 9.63
CA GLY A 142 -10.37 8.00 8.74
C GLY A 142 -10.13 6.49 8.93
N LYS A 143 -8.89 6.05 9.20
CA LYS A 143 -8.59 4.64 9.53
C LYS A 143 -9.28 4.19 10.82
N ILE A 144 -9.34 5.03 11.84
CA ILE A 144 -10.08 4.76 13.09
C ILE A 144 -11.59 5.06 13.00
N LYS A 145 -12.08 5.45 11.82
CA LYS A 145 -13.49 5.76 11.50
C LYS A 145 -14.07 6.95 12.28
N GLN A 146 -13.23 7.91 12.69
CA GLN A 146 -13.64 9.14 13.37
C GLN A 146 -14.09 10.22 12.38
N PHE A 147 -15.10 9.89 11.58
CA PHE A 147 -15.54 10.73 10.45
C PHE A 147 -16.17 12.07 10.84
N LYS A 148 -16.73 12.19 12.06
CA LYS A 148 -17.25 13.47 12.56
C LYS A 148 -16.14 14.50 12.71
N LEU A 149 -15.02 14.09 13.32
CA LEU A 149 -13.83 14.92 13.48
C LEU A 149 -13.16 15.22 12.14
N VAL A 150 -13.18 14.27 11.20
CA VAL A 150 -12.71 14.52 9.83
C VAL A 150 -13.46 15.70 9.20
N TRP A 151 -14.79 15.77 9.36
CA TRP A 151 -15.56 16.89 8.81
C TRP A 151 -15.35 18.20 9.57
N SER A 152 -15.13 18.18 10.91
CA SER A 152 -14.77 19.41 11.62
C SER A 152 -13.40 19.96 11.16
N LEU A 153 -12.45 19.08 10.84
CA LEU A 153 -11.17 19.47 10.24
C LEU A 153 -11.36 20.04 8.83
N VAL A 154 -12.29 19.51 8.02
CA VAL A 154 -12.61 20.07 6.69
C VAL A 154 -13.15 21.49 6.82
N ASP A 155 -14.01 21.75 7.79
CA ASP A 155 -14.55 23.10 8.02
C ASP A 155 -13.45 24.06 8.52
N ASP A 156 -12.56 23.61 9.41
CA ASP A 156 -11.36 24.40 9.81
C ASP A 156 -10.44 24.69 8.61
N MET A 157 -10.17 23.68 7.77
CA MET A 157 -9.41 23.84 6.52
C MET A 157 -10.09 24.81 5.55
N LYS A 158 -11.42 24.87 5.52
CA LYS A 158 -12.18 25.82 4.70
C LYS A 158 -11.90 27.25 5.15
N HIS A 159 -12.00 27.53 6.44
CA HIS A 159 -11.72 28.86 7.00
C HIS A 159 -10.26 29.28 6.78
N LYS A 160 -9.33 28.34 6.88
CA LYS A 160 -7.90 28.56 6.62
C LYS A 160 -7.52 28.55 5.13
N LYS A 161 -8.46 28.32 4.21
CA LYS A 161 -8.25 28.20 2.75
C LYS A 161 -7.19 27.15 2.36
N LEU A 162 -7.16 26.04 3.10
CA LEU A 162 -6.22 24.93 2.90
C LEU A 162 -6.85 23.72 2.18
N LEU A 163 -8.15 23.76 1.86
CA LEU A 163 -8.86 22.68 1.19
C LEU A 163 -8.38 22.49 -0.26
N SER A 164 -8.25 21.23 -0.65
CA SER A 164 -7.96 20.84 -2.04
C SER A 164 -8.88 19.72 -2.50
N LYS A 165 -8.95 19.51 -3.82
CA LYS A 165 -9.61 18.32 -4.40
C LYS A 165 -9.07 17.03 -3.75
N ASP A 166 -7.78 16.98 -3.40
CA ASP A 166 -7.15 15.82 -2.75
C ASP A 166 -7.74 15.47 -1.39
N THR A 167 -8.11 16.48 -0.61
CA THR A 167 -8.78 16.27 0.68
C THR A 167 -10.09 15.50 0.50
N PHE A 168 -10.91 15.84 -0.50
CA PHE A 168 -12.19 15.15 -0.73
C PHE A 168 -12.04 13.70 -1.20
N ALA A 169 -11.08 13.39 -2.07
CA ALA A 169 -10.85 11.98 -2.41
C ALA A 169 -10.21 11.19 -1.29
N LEU A 170 -9.37 11.81 -0.47
CA LEU A 170 -8.84 11.16 0.72
C LEU A 170 -10.00 10.72 1.63
N ILE A 171 -10.94 11.63 1.90
CA ILE A 171 -12.13 11.37 2.72
C ILE A 171 -13.01 10.29 2.08
N SER A 172 -13.30 10.41 0.78
CA SER A 172 -14.05 9.40 0.03
C SER A 172 -13.39 8.02 0.15
N ARG A 173 -12.06 7.93 -0.03
CA ARG A 173 -11.29 6.69 0.12
C ARG A 173 -11.39 6.11 1.52
N ARG A 174 -11.39 6.94 2.57
CA ARG A 174 -11.58 6.48 3.94
C ARG A 174 -13.00 5.92 4.15
N TYR A 175 -14.03 6.59 3.65
CA TYR A 175 -15.41 6.08 3.71
C TYR A 175 -15.58 4.77 2.93
N ALA A 176 -15.04 4.68 1.71
CA ALA A 176 -15.12 3.50 0.85
C ALA A 176 -14.47 2.28 1.53
N ARG A 177 -13.25 2.44 2.07
CA ARG A 177 -12.57 1.39 2.86
C ARG A 177 -13.30 1.03 4.15
N ALA A 178 -14.06 1.96 4.73
CA ALA A 178 -14.92 1.69 5.88
C ALA A 178 -16.23 0.99 5.53
N ARG A 179 -16.45 0.60 4.26
CA ARG A 179 -17.68 0.01 3.69
C ARG A 179 -18.90 0.96 3.75
N LYS A 180 -18.66 2.27 3.70
CA LYS A 180 -19.68 3.31 3.69
C LYS A 180 -19.74 3.97 2.30
N VAL A 181 -20.17 3.21 1.32
CA VAL A 181 -20.04 3.58 -0.11
C VAL A 181 -20.90 4.80 -0.47
N LYS A 182 -22.13 4.88 0.05
CA LYS A 182 -23.03 6.01 -0.19
C LYS A 182 -22.41 7.31 0.35
N GLU A 183 -21.86 7.25 1.56
CA GLU A 183 -21.18 8.38 2.18
C GLU A 183 -19.87 8.74 1.46
N ALA A 184 -19.14 7.75 0.90
CA ALA A 184 -17.95 8.01 0.08
C ALA A 184 -18.28 8.82 -1.18
N ILE A 185 -19.31 8.40 -1.90
CA ILE A 185 -19.79 9.09 -3.12
C ILE A 185 -20.29 10.50 -2.76
N THR A 186 -21.07 10.61 -1.68
CA THR A 186 -21.58 11.90 -1.19
C THR A 186 -20.44 12.83 -0.77
N ALA A 187 -19.46 12.34 -0.01
CA ALA A 187 -18.33 13.13 0.46
C ALA A 187 -17.50 13.71 -0.68
N PHE A 188 -17.38 12.98 -1.79
CA PHE A 188 -16.68 13.48 -2.97
C PHE A 188 -17.51 14.48 -3.76
N GLN A 189 -18.80 14.23 -3.96
CA GLN A 189 -19.70 15.15 -4.66
C GLN A 189 -19.84 16.49 -3.92
N ARG A 190 -19.72 16.48 -2.58
CA ARG A 190 -19.66 17.70 -1.76
C ARG A 190 -18.55 18.67 -2.16
N MET A 191 -17.53 18.27 -2.91
CA MET A 191 -16.54 19.26 -3.38
C MET A 191 -17.19 20.38 -4.22
N GLU A 192 -18.29 20.10 -4.93
CA GLU A 192 -19.05 21.12 -5.68
C GLU A 192 -19.63 22.19 -4.75
N GLU A 193 -20.14 21.79 -3.58
CA GLU A 193 -20.68 22.69 -2.56
C GLU A 193 -19.60 23.61 -1.94
N TYR A 194 -18.33 23.17 -2.00
CA TYR A 194 -17.17 23.93 -1.52
C TYR A 194 -16.48 24.72 -2.64
N GLY A 195 -17.10 24.81 -3.83
CA GLY A 195 -16.65 25.66 -4.93
C GLY A 195 -15.68 25.00 -5.92
N PHE A 196 -15.50 23.67 -5.87
CA PHE A 196 -14.67 22.94 -6.83
C PHE A 196 -15.49 22.43 -8.02
N THR A 197 -14.97 22.56 -9.23
CA THR A 197 -15.56 21.96 -10.44
C THR A 197 -15.04 20.55 -10.66
N MET A 198 -15.94 19.60 -10.94
CA MET A 198 -15.56 18.23 -11.26
C MET A 198 -15.08 18.08 -12.70
N GLU A 199 -14.03 17.30 -12.88
CA GLU A 199 -13.47 16.94 -14.19
C GLU A 199 -13.44 15.41 -14.37
N VAL A 200 -13.13 14.94 -15.59
CA VAL A 200 -12.96 13.51 -15.90
C VAL A 200 -11.94 12.84 -14.96
N GLY A 201 -10.84 13.53 -14.67
CA GLY A 201 -9.82 13.04 -13.72
C GLY A 201 -10.35 12.83 -12.29
N ASP A 202 -11.32 13.65 -11.86
CA ASP A 202 -11.96 13.51 -10.56
C ASP A 202 -12.87 12.27 -10.53
N PHE A 203 -13.68 12.06 -11.57
CA PHE A 203 -14.46 10.84 -11.71
C PHE A 203 -13.57 9.60 -11.71
N ASN A 204 -12.49 9.60 -12.50
CA ASN A 204 -11.50 8.50 -12.50
C ASN A 204 -10.97 8.19 -11.11
N ARG A 205 -10.72 9.21 -10.28
CA ARG A 205 -10.26 9.00 -8.91
C ARG A 205 -11.32 8.41 -7.99
N MET A 206 -12.59 8.77 -8.20
CA MET A 206 -13.72 8.14 -7.51
C MET A 206 -13.88 6.68 -7.95
N LEU A 207 -13.84 6.40 -9.26
CA LEU A 207 -13.90 5.05 -9.80
C LEU A 207 -12.79 4.17 -9.21
N ASP A 208 -11.55 4.66 -9.22
CA ASP A 208 -10.38 3.97 -8.66
C ASP A 208 -10.56 3.68 -7.16
N THR A 209 -11.08 4.67 -6.43
CA THR A 209 -11.36 4.54 -4.99
C THR A 209 -12.41 3.47 -4.69
N LEU A 210 -13.49 3.43 -5.46
CA LEU A 210 -14.57 2.46 -5.30
C LEU A 210 -14.15 1.05 -5.73
N SER A 211 -13.48 0.93 -6.89
CA SER A 211 -12.92 -0.33 -7.39
C SER A 211 -11.94 -0.95 -6.38
N LYS A 212 -10.94 -0.20 -5.90
CA LYS A 212 -9.97 -0.69 -4.89
C LYS A 212 -10.59 -1.01 -3.53
N SER A 213 -11.78 -0.50 -3.26
CA SER A 213 -12.53 -0.80 -2.04
C SER A 213 -13.50 -1.97 -2.20
N ARG A 214 -13.42 -2.74 -3.30
CA ARG A 214 -14.30 -3.88 -3.62
C ARG A 214 -15.77 -3.49 -3.83
N ASN A 215 -16.03 -2.28 -4.32
CA ASN A 215 -17.38 -1.79 -4.63
C ASN A 215 -17.48 -1.37 -6.10
N VAL A 216 -16.94 -2.19 -7.00
CA VAL A 216 -16.92 -1.89 -8.45
C VAL A 216 -18.33 -1.76 -9.04
N GLY A 217 -19.35 -2.42 -8.48
CA GLY A 217 -20.74 -2.22 -8.90
C GLY A 217 -21.25 -0.78 -8.71
N ASP A 218 -20.85 -0.11 -7.62
CA ASP A 218 -21.15 1.32 -7.44
C ASP A 218 -20.21 2.21 -8.25
N ALA A 219 -18.97 1.77 -8.51
CA ALA A 219 -18.08 2.44 -9.47
C ALA A 219 -18.73 2.48 -10.87
N GLN A 220 -19.31 1.36 -11.32
CA GLN A 220 -20.05 1.31 -12.58
C GLN A 220 -21.20 2.32 -12.61
N LYS A 221 -22.00 2.42 -11.54
CA LYS A 221 -23.08 3.43 -11.47
C LYS A 221 -22.55 4.86 -11.57
N VAL A 222 -21.38 5.14 -10.98
CA VAL A 222 -20.72 6.44 -11.10
C VAL A 222 -20.26 6.69 -12.54
N PHE A 223 -19.70 5.67 -13.20
CA PHE A 223 -19.31 5.72 -14.61
C PHE A 223 -20.52 5.96 -15.53
N ASP A 224 -21.63 5.26 -15.31
CA ASP A 224 -22.86 5.45 -16.09
C ASP A 224 -23.44 6.88 -15.87
N LYS A 225 -23.35 7.40 -14.64
CA LYS A 225 -23.74 8.79 -14.30
C LYS A 225 -22.82 9.81 -14.98
N MET A 226 -21.52 9.52 -15.07
CA MET A 226 -20.53 10.34 -15.77
C MET A 226 -20.91 10.46 -17.26
N LYS A 227 -21.18 9.33 -17.95
CA LYS A 227 -21.67 9.33 -19.34
C LYS A 227 -22.96 10.14 -19.49
N LYS A 228 -23.95 9.95 -18.60
CA LYS A 228 -25.23 10.69 -18.63
C LYS A 228 -25.07 12.20 -18.43
N LYS A 229 -24.08 12.63 -17.65
CA LYS A 229 -23.74 14.04 -17.44
C LYS A 229 -22.88 14.64 -18.58
N ARG A 230 -22.67 13.90 -19.67
CA ARG A 230 -21.84 14.28 -20.83
C ARG A 230 -20.36 14.51 -20.48
N PHE A 231 -19.87 13.84 -19.45
CA PHE A 231 -18.43 13.67 -19.29
C PHE A 231 -18.02 12.46 -20.13
N GLU A 232 -17.12 12.66 -21.09
CA GLU A 232 -16.62 11.62 -21.97
C GLU A 232 -15.60 10.76 -21.21
N PRO A 233 -15.87 9.45 -21.01
CA PRO A 233 -14.89 8.55 -20.41
C PRO A 233 -13.67 8.40 -21.32
N ASP A 234 -12.50 8.37 -20.71
CA ASP A 234 -11.23 8.11 -21.38
C ASP A 234 -10.79 6.65 -21.20
N VAL A 235 -9.70 6.26 -21.86
CA VAL A 235 -9.07 4.93 -21.72
C VAL A 235 -8.90 4.56 -20.24
N LYS A 236 -8.44 5.51 -19.42
CA LYS A 236 -8.21 5.31 -17.98
C LYS A 236 -9.50 4.96 -17.23
N SER A 237 -10.63 5.57 -17.60
CA SER A 237 -11.95 5.28 -17.03
C SER A 237 -12.32 3.80 -17.22
N TYR A 238 -12.14 3.28 -18.42
CA TYR A 238 -12.38 1.86 -18.75
C TYR A 238 -11.37 0.95 -18.06
N THR A 239 -10.08 1.27 -18.09
CA THR A 239 -9.02 0.49 -17.43
C THR A 239 -9.29 0.31 -15.94
N ILE A 240 -9.77 1.36 -15.25
CA ILE A 240 -10.14 1.30 -13.82
C ILE A 240 -11.32 0.34 -13.56
N LEU A 241 -12.33 0.36 -14.43
CA LEU A 241 -13.47 -0.56 -14.31
C LEU A 241 -13.07 -2.01 -14.60
N LEU A 242 -12.26 -2.22 -15.64
CA LEU A 242 -11.70 -3.54 -15.96
C LEU A 242 -10.88 -4.07 -14.78
N GLU A 243 -10.05 -3.23 -14.16
CA GLU A 243 -9.28 -3.61 -12.97
C GLU A 243 -10.21 -3.98 -11.82
N GLY A 244 -11.23 -3.17 -11.55
CA GLY A 244 -12.21 -3.43 -10.49
C GLY A 244 -12.98 -4.73 -10.70
N TRP A 245 -13.53 -4.96 -11.88
CA TRP A 245 -14.30 -6.18 -12.19
C TRP A 245 -13.39 -7.41 -12.24
N GLY A 246 -12.15 -7.24 -12.70
CA GLY A 246 -11.13 -8.29 -12.69
C GLY A 246 -10.72 -8.70 -11.26
N GLN A 247 -10.66 -7.76 -10.32
CA GLN A 247 -10.41 -8.05 -8.90
C GLN A 247 -11.56 -8.81 -8.23
N GLU A 248 -12.81 -8.51 -8.61
CA GLU A 248 -14.00 -9.26 -8.16
C GLU A 248 -14.24 -10.56 -8.93
N MET A 249 -13.36 -10.90 -9.89
CA MET A 249 -13.45 -12.09 -10.75
C MET A 249 -14.77 -12.19 -11.53
N ASN A 250 -15.44 -11.06 -11.79
CA ASN A 250 -16.64 -11.03 -12.62
C ASN A 250 -16.25 -10.90 -14.09
N LEU A 251 -15.88 -12.03 -14.71
CA LEU A 251 -15.40 -12.07 -16.09
C LEU A 251 -16.46 -11.62 -17.11
N LEU A 252 -17.75 -11.79 -16.81
CA LEU A 252 -18.84 -11.30 -17.67
C LEU A 252 -18.74 -9.77 -17.80
N ARG A 253 -18.67 -9.06 -16.67
CA ARG A 253 -18.52 -7.61 -16.65
C ARG A 253 -17.19 -7.15 -17.24
N VAL A 254 -16.10 -7.90 -17.03
CA VAL A 254 -14.80 -7.60 -17.68
C VAL A 254 -14.95 -7.63 -19.21
N ASN A 255 -15.59 -8.66 -19.76
CA ASN A 255 -15.78 -8.80 -21.20
C ASN A 255 -16.74 -7.74 -21.77
N GLU A 256 -17.81 -7.39 -21.04
CA GLU A 256 -18.73 -6.31 -21.42
C GLU A 256 -18.02 -4.95 -21.48
N VAL A 257 -17.28 -4.58 -20.43
CA VAL A 257 -16.54 -3.30 -20.38
C VAL A 257 -15.42 -3.28 -21.43
N TYR A 258 -14.77 -4.42 -21.71
CA TYR A 258 -13.77 -4.54 -22.78
C TYR A 258 -14.40 -4.38 -24.17
N GLY A 259 -15.60 -4.94 -24.38
CA GLY A 259 -16.38 -4.74 -25.60
C GLY A 259 -16.75 -3.27 -25.78
N GLU A 260 -17.35 -2.64 -24.75
CA GLU A 260 -17.72 -1.22 -24.77
C GLU A 260 -16.52 -0.32 -25.06
N MET A 261 -15.35 -0.59 -24.45
CA MET A 261 -14.11 0.14 -24.72
C MET A 261 -13.73 0.09 -26.23
N LYS A 262 -13.86 -1.08 -26.87
CA LYS A 262 -13.55 -1.26 -28.29
C LYS A 262 -14.61 -0.63 -29.20
N ASP A 263 -15.88 -0.74 -28.84
CA ASP A 263 -17.00 -0.16 -29.59
C ASP A 263 -16.94 1.37 -29.62
N GLU A 264 -16.44 1.97 -28.54
CA GLU A 264 -16.17 3.42 -28.43
C GLU A 264 -14.85 3.83 -29.12
N GLY A 265 -14.16 2.90 -29.78
CA GLY A 265 -12.97 3.14 -30.59
C GLY A 265 -11.66 3.22 -29.82
N PHE A 266 -11.62 2.80 -28.55
CA PHE A 266 -10.38 2.75 -27.78
C PHE A 266 -9.62 1.44 -28.04
N GLU A 267 -8.34 1.58 -28.38
CA GLU A 267 -7.44 0.44 -28.57
C GLU A 267 -6.87 -0.04 -27.22
N PRO A 268 -7.02 -1.33 -26.87
CA PRO A 268 -6.45 -1.89 -25.65
C PRO A 268 -4.92 -1.81 -25.64
N ASP A 269 -4.37 -1.24 -24.57
CA ASP A 269 -2.93 -1.14 -24.35
C ASP A 269 -2.38 -2.31 -23.51
N VAL A 270 -1.06 -2.28 -23.26
CA VAL A 270 -0.37 -3.30 -22.46
C VAL A 270 -0.97 -3.44 -21.05
N VAL A 271 -1.42 -2.33 -20.45
CA VAL A 271 -2.02 -2.32 -19.11
C VAL A 271 -3.38 -3.02 -19.15
N THR A 272 -4.20 -2.71 -20.14
CA THR A 272 -5.52 -3.29 -20.36
C THR A 272 -5.45 -4.80 -20.55
N TYR A 273 -4.57 -5.28 -21.44
CA TYR A 273 -4.33 -6.70 -21.62
C TYR A 273 -3.81 -7.36 -20.34
N GLY A 274 -2.89 -6.72 -19.61
CA GLY A 274 -2.37 -7.25 -18.36
C GLY A 274 -3.45 -7.44 -17.29
N ILE A 275 -4.41 -6.51 -17.19
CA ILE A 275 -5.56 -6.64 -16.28
C ILE A 275 -6.44 -7.81 -16.68
N ILE A 276 -6.82 -7.92 -17.96
CA ILE A 276 -7.72 -8.96 -18.46
C ILE A 276 -7.08 -10.35 -18.31
N ILE A 277 -5.81 -10.51 -18.69
CA ILE A 277 -5.06 -11.76 -18.56
C ILE A 277 -4.95 -12.16 -17.08
N ASN A 278 -4.59 -11.23 -16.19
CA ASN A 278 -4.52 -11.50 -14.76
C ASN A 278 -5.89 -11.90 -14.17
N ALA A 279 -6.98 -11.26 -14.59
CA ALA A 279 -8.34 -11.63 -14.17
C ALA A 279 -8.70 -13.06 -14.59
N HIS A 280 -8.41 -13.44 -15.83
CA HIS A 280 -8.65 -14.80 -16.33
C HIS A 280 -7.75 -15.84 -15.63
N CYS A 281 -6.48 -15.51 -15.35
CA CYS A 281 -5.59 -16.36 -14.56
C CYS A 281 -6.13 -16.62 -13.15
N LYS A 282 -6.60 -15.58 -12.44
CA LYS A 282 -7.20 -15.71 -11.09
C LYS A 282 -8.48 -16.52 -11.11
N ALA A 283 -9.28 -16.40 -12.16
CA ALA A 283 -10.49 -17.18 -12.38
C ALA A 283 -10.23 -18.61 -12.91
N LYS A 284 -8.96 -19.03 -13.00
CA LYS A 284 -8.52 -20.35 -13.51
C LYS A 284 -8.93 -20.62 -14.98
N LYS A 285 -9.20 -19.57 -15.75
CA LYS A 285 -9.51 -19.62 -17.19
C LYS A 285 -8.24 -19.38 -18.00
N HIS A 286 -7.27 -20.29 -17.86
CA HIS A 286 -5.93 -20.11 -18.44
C HIS A 286 -5.94 -20.10 -19.96
N ASP A 287 -6.80 -20.89 -20.60
CA ASP A 287 -6.89 -20.93 -22.07
C ASP A 287 -7.34 -19.58 -22.63
N GLU A 288 -8.28 -18.92 -21.95
CA GLU A 288 -8.71 -17.55 -22.26
C GLU A 288 -7.62 -16.52 -22.01
N ALA A 289 -6.87 -16.66 -20.91
CA ALA A 289 -5.73 -15.80 -20.61
C ALA A 289 -4.65 -15.89 -21.72
N ILE A 290 -4.39 -17.09 -22.24
CA ILE A 290 -3.46 -17.33 -23.35
C ILE A 290 -4.05 -16.79 -24.67
N ARG A 291 -5.36 -16.91 -24.90
CA ARG A 291 -6.03 -16.31 -26.06
C ARG A 291 -5.82 -14.78 -26.11
N PHE A 292 -5.99 -14.09 -24.98
CA PHE A 292 -5.73 -12.65 -24.90
C PHE A 292 -4.25 -12.29 -25.08
N LEU A 293 -3.32 -13.13 -24.58
CA LEU A 293 -1.90 -12.95 -24.85
C LEU A 293 -1.59 -13.03 -26.36
N ASN A 294 -2.17 -14.01 -27.05
CA ASN A 294 -2.00 -14.17 -28.49
C ASN A 294 -2.64 -13.01 -29.26
N GLU A 295 -3.82 -12.52 -28.84
CA GLU A 295 -4.45 -11.32 -29.42
C GLU A 295 -3.54 -10.09 -29.29
N MET A 296 -2.95 -9.89 -28.11
CA MET A 296 -2.01 -8.82 -27.83
C MET A 296 -0.78 -8.90 -28.76
N GLU A 297 -0.18 -10.07 -28.89
CA GLU A 297 0.99 -10.30 -29.75
C GLU A 297 0.65 -10.09 -31.25
N MET A 298 -0.50 -10.55 -31.72
CA MET A 298 -0.98 -10.32 -33.10
C MET A 298 -1.16 -8.83 -33.43
N ARG A 299 -1.54 -8.02 -32.44
CA ARG A 299 -1.64 -6.55 -32.57
C ARG A 299 -0.29 -5.84 -32.43
N SER A 300 0.83 -6.57 -32.45
CA SER A 300 2.18 -6.04 -32.23
C SER A 300 2.35 -5.32 -30.88
N CYS A 301 1.49 -5.62 -29.91
CA CYS A 301 1.58 -5.12 -28.54
C CYS A 301 2.47 -6.10 -27.75
N LYS A 302 3.64 -5.65 -27.28
CA LYS A 302 4.60 -6.55 -26.63
C LYS A 302 4.19 -6.87 -25.18
N PRO A 303 4.11 -8.15 -24.79
CA PRO A 303 3.80 -8.53 -23.41
C PRO A 303 4.81 -7.96 -22.42
N SER A 304 4.32 -7.37 -21.33
CA SER A 304 5.18 -6.86 -20.25
C SER A 304 5.59 -7.98 -19.27
N PRO A 305 6.66 -7.79 -18.48
CA PRO A 305 7.04 -8.73 -17.41
C PRO A 305 5.88 -9.07 -16.46
N HIS A 306 4.99 -8.11 -16.20
CA HIS A 306 3.80 -8.31 -15.36
C HIS A 306 2.83 -9.36 -15.92
N ILE A 307 2.69 -9.43 -17.24
CA ILE A 307 1.81 -10.40 -17.93
C ILE A 307 2.37 -11.81 -17.76
N PHE A 308 3.66 -12.01 -18.02
CA PHE A 308 4.32 -13.30 -17.80
C PHE A 308 4.26 -13.71 -16.32
N CYS A 309 4.55 -12.80 -15.39
CA CYS A 309 4.42 -13.04 -13.95
C CYS A 309 3.00 -13.52 -13.58
N SER A 310 1.96 -12.92 -14.16
CA SER A 310 0.56 -13.31 -13.91
C SER A 310 0.23 -14.70 -14.46
N LEU A 311 0.72 -15.05 -15.66
CA LEU A 311 0.56 -16.38 -16.25
C LEU A 311 1.28 -17.47 -15.45
N ILE A 312 2.55 -17.23 -15.08
CA ILE A 312 3.36 -18.16 -14.29
C ILE A 312 2.71 -18.41 -12.93
N ASN A 313 2.26 -17.35 -12.23
CA ASN A 313 1.54 -17.48 -10.96
C ASN A 313 0.24 -18.27 -11.11
N GLY A 314 -0.58 -17.93 -12.11
CA GLY A 314 -1.86 -18.59 -12.36
C GLY A 314 -1.68 -20.09 -12.62
N LEU A 315 -0.81 -20.44 -13.56
CA LEU A 315 -0.50 -21.83 -13.92
C LEU A 315 0.16 -22.60 -12.77
N GLY A 316 1.08 -21.95 -12.05
CA GLY A 316 1.74 -22.51 -10.88
C GLY A 316 0.75 -22.89 -9.77
N SER A 317 -0.25 -22.04 -9.52
CA SER A 317 -1.28 -22.32 -8.50
C SER A 317 -2.16 -23.53 -8.83
N GLU A 318 -2.30 -23.88 -10.10
CA GLU A 318 -2.98 -25.10 -10.58
C GLU A 318 -2.01 -26.29 -10.77
N ARG A 319 -0.77 -26.18 -10.26
CA ARG A 319 0.28 -27.21 -10.38
C ARG A 319 0.65 -27.57 -11.81
N LYS A 320 0.38 -26.69 -12.78
CA LYS A 320 0.80 -26.83 -14.19
C LYS A 320 2.24 -26.35 -14.38
N LEU A 321 3.18 -26.95 -13.66
CA LEU A 321 4.58 -26.50 -13.57
C LEU A 321 5.25 -26.38 -14.95
N ASN A 322 5.05 -27.35 -15.84
CA ASN A 322 5.69 -27.34 -17.16
C ASN A 322 5.30 -26.13 -18.01
N GLN A 323 4.01 -25.76 -18.01
CA GLN A 323 3.53 -24.56 -18.72
C GLN A 323 4.05 -23.28 -18.04
N ALA A 324 4.10 -23.25 -16.70
CA ALA A 324 4.68 -22.12 -15.98
C ALA A 324 6.18 -21.92 -16.33
N LEU A 325 6.94 -23.01 -16.50
CA LEU A 325 8.33 -22.98 -16.95
C LEU A 325 8.46 -22.47 -18.39
N GLU A 326 7.58 -22.92 -19.29
CA GLU A 326 7.54 -22.43 -20.68
C GLU A 326 7.35 -20.90 -20.74
N PHE A 327 6.40 -20.36 -19.97
CA PHE A 327 6.19 -18.91 -19.90
C PHE A 327 7.34 -18.17 -19.21
N PHE A 328 8.06 -18.80 -18.29
CA PHE A 328 9.26 -18.23 -17.69
C PHE A 328 10.40 -18.13 -18.71
N GLU A 329 10.61 -19.15 -19.54
CA GLU A 329 11.58 -19.09 -20.64
C GLU A 329 11.17 -18.06 -21.70
N ARG A 330 9.88 -17.97 -22.06
CA ARG A 330 9.38 -16.88 -22.91
C ARG A 330 9.64 -15.50 -22.31
N SER A 331 9.49 -15.35 -20.99
CA SER A 331 9.81 -14.10 -20.30
C SER A 331 11.30 -13.75 -20.40
N LYS A 332 12.21 -14.74 -20.33
CA LYS A 332 13.66 -14.51 -20.55
C LYS A 332 13.94 -14.04 -21.98
N SER A 333 13.26 -14.63 -22.96
CA SER A 333 13.44 -14.30 -24.38
C SER A 333 12.68 -13.03 -24.81
N SER A 334 11.89 -12.41 -23.94
CA SER A 334 11.07 -11.24 -24.27
C SER A 334 11.86 -9.94 -24.50
N GLY A 335 13.16 -9.94 -24.18
CA GLY A 335 14.05 -8.78 -24.27
C GLY A 335 13.93 -7.81 -23.09
N PHE A 336 13.03 -8.07 -22.13
CA PHE A 336 12.98 -7.35 -20.86
C PHE A 336 13.81 -8.06 -19.80
N PRO A 337 14.54 -7.32 -18.94
CA PRO A 337 15.26 -7.94 -17.83
C PRO A 337 14.27 -8.61 -16.87
N LEU A 338 14.64 -9.78 -16.36
CA LEU A 338 13.84 -10.43 -15.34
C LEU A 338 13.89 -9.64 -14.03
N GLU A 339 12.73 -9.45 -13.43
CA GLU A 339 12.58 -8.76 -12.15
C GLU A 339 12.24 -9.77 -11.04
N ALA A 340 12.45 -9.36 -9.78
CA ALA A 340 12.12 -10.17 -8.61
C ALA A 340 10.67 -10.73 -8.61
N PRO A 341 9.62 -10.01 -9.07
CA PRO A 341 8.26 -10.57 -9.14
C PRO A 341 8.13 -11.80 -10.05
N THR A 342 8.82 -11.84 -11.20
CA THR A 342 8.76 -12.97 -12.13
C THR A 342 9.46 -14.19 -11.55
N TYR A 343 10.61 -14.00 -10.90
CA TYR A 343 11.28 -15.06 -10.15
C TYR A 343 10.44 -15.56 -8.96
N ASN A 344 9.81 -14.64 -8.20
CA ASN A 344 8.90 -14.98 -7.11
C ASN A 344 7.72 -15.83 -7.59
N ALA A 345 7.20 -15.56 -8.79
CA ALA A 345 6.16 -16.37 -9.41
C ALA A 345 6.64 -17.80 -9.70
N LEU A 346 7.87 -17.95 -10.19
CA LEU A 346 8.48 -19.25 -10.43
C LEU A 346 8.76 -20.02 -9.13
N VAL A 347 9.31 -19.37 -8.11
CA VAL A 347 9.48 -19.93 -6.75
C VAL A 347 8.13 -20.44 -6.23
N GLY A 348 7.08 -19.65 -6.39
CA GLY A 348 5.71 -20.04 -6.05
C GLY A 348 5.24 -21.28 -6.82
N ALA A 349 5.46 -21.34 -8.14
CA ALA A 349 5.07 -22.47 -8.98
C ALA A 349 5.74 -23.80 -8.55
N TYR A 350 7.03 -23.77 -8.20
CA TYR A 350 7.74 -24.92 -7.63
C TYR A 350 7.18 -25.31 -6.26
N CYS A 351 6.92 -24.33 -5.39
CA CYS A 351 6.34 -24.59 -4.06
C CYS A 351 4.94 -25.23 -4.13
N TRP A 352 4.07 -24.75 -5.04
CA TRP A 352 2.75 -25.34 -5.28
C TRP A 352 2.82 -26.78 -5.78
N SER A 353 3.89 -27.11 -6.50
CA SER A 353 4.19 -28.44 -7.04
C SER A 353 4.97 -29.33 -6.05
N LEU A 354 5.10 -28.90 -4.79
CA LEU A 354 5.81 -29.61 -3.70
C LEU A 354 7.31 -29.87 -3.98
N ARG A 355 7.94 -29.05 -4.83
CA ARG A 355 9.36 -29.12 -5.20
C ARG A 355 10.15 -27.96 -4.58
N VAL A 356 10.20 -27.91 -3.24
CA VAL A 356 10.78 -26.78 -2.49
C VAL A 356 12.29 -26.65 -2.74
N GLU A 357 12.97 -27.77 -2.92
CA GLU A 357 14.41 -27.85 -3.16
C GLU A 357 14.78 -27.17 -4.49
N ASP A 358 13.93 -27.31 -5.52
CA ASP A 358 14.09 -26.58 -6.78
C ASP A 358 13.73 -25.10 -6.64
N ALA A 359 12.78 -24.75 -5.76
CA ALA A 359 12.52 -23.36 -5.42
C ALA A 359 13.75 -22.67 -4.81
N PHE A 360 14.54 -23.37 -3.98
CA PHE A 360 15.82 -22.85 -3.48
C PHE A 360 16.89 -22.69 -4.57
N LYS A 361 16.92 -23.57 -5.58
CA LYS A 361 17.80 -23.38 -6.75
C LYS A 361 17.46 -22.10 -7.50
N VAL A 362 16.18 -21.79 -7.64
CA VAL A 362 15.73 -20.51 -8.23
C VAL A 362 16.16 -19.33 -7.37
N VAL A 363 16.06 -19.44 -6.04
CA VAL A 363 16.57 -18.39 -5.11
C VAL A 363 18.07 -18.17 -5.29
N GLU A 364 18.86 -19.22 -5.48
CA GLU A 364 20.30 -19.09 -5.74
C GLU A 364 20.57 -18.46 -7.12
N GLU A 365 19.80 -18.84 -8.15
CA GLU A 365 19.87 -18.20 -9.47
C GLU A 365 19.61 -16.69 -9.37
N MET A 366 18.62 -16.26 -8.56
CA MET A 366 18.34 -14.85 -8.32
C MET A 366 19.55 -14.12 -7.71
N ARG A 367 20.29 -14.77 -6.80
CA ARG A 367 21.49 -14.21 -6.18
C ARG A 367 22.60 -14.05 -7.19
N LEU A 368 22.89 -15.10 -7.96
CA LEU A 368 23.96 -15.11 -8.96
C LEU A 368 23.74 -14.06 -10.08
N LYS A 369 22.49 -13.74 -10.38
CA LYS A 369 22.12 -12.72 -11.38
C LYS A 369 22.06 -11.29 -10.83
N GLY A 370 22.41 -11.07 -9.56
CA GLY A 370 22.43 -9.73 -8.94
C GLY A 370 21.06 -9.12 -8.65
N ILE A 371 19.96 -9.87 -8.85
CA ILE A 371 18.60 -9.43 -8.51
C ILE A 371 18.35 -9.61 -7.01
N GLY A 372 18.83 -10.74 -6.46
CA GLY A 372 18.71 -11.13 -5.06
C GLY A 372 17.29 -11.48 -4.62
N PRO A 373 17.11 -12.45 -3.70
CA PRO A 373 15.82 -12.71 -3.08
C PRO A 373 15.45 -11.57 -2.13
N ASN A 374 14.17 -11.21 -2.12
CA ASN A 374 13.62 -10.21 -1.21
C ASN A 374 12.70 -10.87 -0.17
N ALA A 375 12.18 -10.08 0.77
CA ALA A 375 11.30 -10.59 1.82
C ALA A 375 10.09 -11.35 1.25
N ARG A 376 9.54 -10.91 0.12
CA ARG A 376 8.44 -11.62 -0.56
C ARG A 376 8.84 -12.98 -1.09
N THR A 377 10.07 -13.15 -1.58
CA THR A 377 10.60 -14.46 -2.01
C THR A 377 10.55 -15.47 -0.86
N TYR A 378 11.05 -15.07 0.31
CA TYR A 378 11.05 -15.92 1.50
C TYR A 378 9.64 -16.11 2.08
N ASP A 379 8.80 -15.07 2.12
CA ASP A 379 7.40 -15.17 2.57
C ASP A 379 6.64 -16.26 1.78
N ILE A 380 6.87 -16.38 0.46
CA ILE A 380 6.27 -17.44 -0.39
C ILE A 380 6.70 -18.83 0.09
N ILE A 381 8.00 -19.04 0.31
CA ILE A 381 8.55 -20.32 0.76
C ILE A 381 8.05 -20.65 2.17
N LEU A 382 8.10 -19.69 3.10
CA LEU A 382 7.60 -19.82 4.47
C LEU A 382 6.13 -20.23 4.49
N HIS A 383 5.27 -19.52 3.74
CA HIS A 383 3.85 -19.86 3.65
C HIS A 383 3.61 -21.31 3.19
N HIS A 384 4.37 -21.79 2.20
CA HIS A 384 4.21 -23.15 1.70
C HIS A 384 4.76 -24.19 2.67
N LEU A 385 5.93 -23.98 3.27
CA LEU A 385 6.48 -24.85 4.32
C LEU A 385 5.51 -25.01 5.50
N ILE A 386 4.90 -23.91 5.93
CA ILE A 386 3.90 -23.90 7.01
C ILE A 386 2.66 -24.71 6.61
N ARG A 387 2.16 -24.55 5.38
CA ARG A 387 1.03 -25.34 4.86
C ARG A 387 1.36 -26.83 4.77
N MET A 388 2.62 -27.18 4.49
CA MET A 388 3.13 -28.55 4.50
C MET A 388 3.47 -29.06 5.92
N GLN A 389 3.19 -28.28 6.97
CA GLN A 389 3.51 -28.60 8.37
C GLN A 389 5.02 -28.76 8.66
N ARG A 390 5.90 -28.27 7.76
CA ARG A 390 7.38 -28.27 7.90
C ARG A 390 7.85 -27.05 8.72
N THR A 391 7.40 -26.93 9.96
CA THR A 391 7.61 -25.72 10.79
C THR A 391 9.05 -25.48 11.22
N LYS A 392 9.82 -26.55 11.50
CA LYS A 392 11.24 -26.45 11.83
C LYS A 392 12.03 -25.81 10.68
N GLU A 393 11.82 -26.33 9.47
CA GLU A 393 12.46 -25.81 8.26
C GLU A 393 12.01 -24.37 7.96
N ALA A 394 10.73 -24.03 8.18
CA ALA A 394 10.27 -22.65 8.05
C ALA A 394 11.02 -21.71 8.99
N TYR A 395 11.27 -22.12 10.24
CA TYR A 395 12.06 -21.31 11.17
C TYR A 395 13.54 -21.22 10.76
N GLU A 396 14.14 -22.28 10.26
CA GLU A 396 15.52 -22.23 9.72
C GLU A 396 15.64 -21.29 8.51
N VAL A 397 14.65 -21.30 7.62
CA VAL A 397 14.60 -20.38 6.47
C VAL A 397 14.50 -18.94 6.97
N TYR A 398 13.63 -18.66 7.94
CA TYR A 398 13.50 -17.34 8.56
C TYR A 398 14.84 -16.85 9.14
N GLN A 399 15.56 -17.71 9.86
CA GLN A 399 16.86 -17.37 10.44
C GLN A 399 17.96 -17.13 9.39
N LYS A 400 17.89 -17.81 8.24
CA LYS A 400 18.86 -17.73 7.14
C LYS A 400 18.47 -16.70 6.07
N MET A 401 17.43 -15.89 6.30
CA MET A 401 17.02 -14.86 5.34
C MET A 401 18.17 -13.88 5.08
N SER A 402 18.46 -13.65 3.81
CA SER A 402 19.50 -12.72 3.37
C SER A 402 19.03 -11.26 3.33
N CYS A 403 17.78 -10.99 3.69
CA CYS A 403 17.16 -9.67 3.65
C CYS A 403 16.42 -9.39 4.96
N GLU A 404 16.23 -8.12 5.31
CA GLU A 404 15.47 -7.74 6.50
C GLU A 404 14.01 -8.22 6.42
N PRO A 405 13.51 -8.91 7.46
CA PRO A 405 12.11 -9.29 7.54
C PRO A 405 11.17 -8.08 7.52
N THR A 406 10.02 -8.23 6.87
CA THR A 406 8.98 -7.19 6.85
C THR A 406 7.89 -7.48 7.89
N VAL A 407 6.98 -6.53 8.12
CA VAL A 407 5.77 -6.75 8.95
C VAL A 407 5.02 -8.04 8.54
N SER A 408 4.94 -8.31 7.23
CA SER A 408 4.34 -9.53 6.68
C SER A 408 5.07 -10.80 7.13
N THR A 409 6.40 -10.80 7.04
CA THR A 409 7.26 -11.91 7.46
C THR A 409 7.09 -12.21 8.95
N TYR A 410 7.14 -11.17 9.79
CA TYR A 410 6.88 -11.31 11.23
C TYR A 410 5.47 -11.85 11.51
N GLU A 411 4.44 -11.36 10.79
CA GLU A 411 3.08 -11.86 10.92
C GLU A 411 2.96 -13.35 10.56
N ILE A 412 3.65 -13.81 9.51
CA ILE A 412 3.71 -15.22 9.12
C ILE A 412 4.27 -16.08 10.25
N MET A 413 5.40 -15.67 10.82
CA MET A 413 6.10 -16.43 11.85
C MET A 413 5.34 -16.45 13.19
N VAL A 414 4.84 -15.29 13.65
CA VAL A 414 4.04 -15.19 14.88
C VAL A 414 2.79 -16.06 14.77
N ARG A 415 2.05 -15.95 13.65
CA ARG A 415 0.83 -16.75 13.42
C ARG A 415 1.13 -18.24 13.37
N MET A 416 2.25 -18.64 12.77
CA MET A 416 2.69 -20.04 12.71
C MET A 416 2.93 -20.62 14.11
N PHE A 417 3.70 -19.92 14.95
CA PHE A 417 3.98 -20.37 16.31
C PHE A 417 2.73 -20.34 17.21
N CYS A 418 1.87 -19.33 17.06
CA CYS A 418 0.57 -19.27 17.74
C CYS A 418 -0.31 -20.50 17.40
N ASN A 419 -0.39 -20.88 16.12
CA ASN A 419 -1.15 -22.05 15.66
C ASN A 419 -0.52 -23.39 16.07
N LYS A 420 0.72 -23.38 16.55
CA LYS A 420 1.45 -24.56 17.03
C LYS A 420 1.57 -24.60 18.55
N GLU A 421 0.87 -23.71 19.26
CA GLU A 421 0.88 -23.64 20.74
C GLU A 421 2.31 -23.47 21.28
N ARG A 422 3.14 -22.74 20.53
CA ARG A 422 4.53 -22.39 20.87
C ARG A 422 4.61 -20.89 21.15
N LEU A 423 3.87 -20.45 22.18
CA LEU A 423 3.80 -19.03 22.54
C LEU A 423 5.14 -18.45 22.96
N ASP A 424 6.04 -19.26 23.53
CA ASP A 424 7.43 -18.90 23.83
C ASP A 424 8.14 -18.31 22.61
N MET A 425 8.04 -19.01 21.48
CA MET A 425 8.66 -18.59 20.23
C MET A 425 7.88 -17.44 19.57
N ALA A 426 6.54 -17.44 19.67
CA ALA A 426 5.73 -16.35 19.14
C ALA A 426 6.08 -15.00 19.79
N ILE A 427 6.23 -14.99 21.13
CA ILE A 427 6.62 -13.81 21.90
C ILE A 427 8.07 -13.40 21.57
N LYS A 428 8.99 -14.37 21.44
CA LYS A 428 10.38 -14.06 21.01
C LYS A 428 10.43 -13.31 19.68
N ILE A 429 9.68 -13.76 18.68
CA ILE A 429 9.60 -13.11 17.37
C ILE A 429 8.94 -11.73 17.47
N TRP A 430 7.92 -11.61 18.33
CA TRP A 430 7.25 -10.33 18.62
C TRP A 430 8.20 -9.29 19.22
N ASP A 431 9.02 -9.70 20.18
CA ASP A 431 9.99 -8.81 20.84
C ASP A 431 11.15 -8.44 19.91
N GLU A 432 11.60 -9.37 19.06
CA GLU A 432 12.58 -9.08 18.00
C GLU A 432 12.06 -7.96 17.07
N MET A 433 10.80 -8.09 16.62
CA MET A 433 10.14 -7.09 15.77
C MET A 433 10.09 -5.72 16.44
N LYS A 434 9.68 -5.66 17.72
CA LYS A 434 9.66 -4.41 18.51
C LYS A 434 11.06 -3.83 18.71
N GLY A 435 12.06 -4.67 18.96
CA GLY A 435 13.46 -4.27 19.12
C GLY A 435 14.02 -3.57 17.88
N LYS A 436 13.60 -4.02 16.68
CA LYS A 436 13.93 -3.36 15.41
C LYS A 436 13.10 -2.11 15.09
N GLY A 437 12.13 -1.75 15.95
CA GLY A 437 11.25 -0.59 15.74
C GLY A 437 10.12 -0.82 14.73
N VAL A 438 9.83 -2.08 14.40
CA VAL A 438 8.72 -2.43 13.51
C VAL A 438 7.43 -2.52 14.33
N LEU A 439 6.44 -1.69 14.01
CA LEU A 439 5.18 -1.64 14.76
C LEU A 439 4.26 -2.83 14.41
N PRO A 440 3.67 -3.50 15.42
CA PRO A 440 2.75 -4.59 15.16
C PRO A 440 1.46 -4.12 14.44
N GLY A 441 1.00 -4.90 13.48
CA GLY A 441 -0.31 -4.76 12.84
C GLY A 441 -1.44 -5.42 13.62
N MET A 442 -2.68 -5.01 13.32
CA MET A 442 -3.92 -5.52 13.92
C MET A 442 -4.05 -7.05 13.88
N HIS A 443 -3.67 -7.69 12.78
CA HIS A 443 -3.78 -9.14 12.61
C HIS A 443 -2.82 -9.92 13.53
N MET A 444 -1.62 -9.40 13.76
CA MET A 444 -0.66 -10.01 14.68
C MET A 444 -1.17 -10.00 16.13
N PHE A 445 -1.67 -8.84 16.60
CA PHE A 445 -2.33 -8.74 17.91
C PHE A 445 -3.48 -9.74 18.02
N SER A 446 -4.33 -9.81 16.99
CA SER A 446 -5.47 -10.73 16.97
C SER A 446 -5.05 -12.20 17.08
N SER A 447 -4.00 -12.61 16.36
CA SER A 447 -3.47 -13.98 16.44
C SER A 447 -2.88 -14.29 17.81
N LEU A 448 -2.05 -13.40 18.36
CA LEU A 448 -1.38 -13.61 19.64
C LEU A 448 -2.38 -13.64 20.81
N ILE A 449 -3.32 -12.69 20.87
CA ILE A 449 -4.35 -12.63 21.91
C ILE A 449 -5.26 -13.86 21.86
N THR A 450 -5.63 -14.31 20.66
CA THR A 450 -6.47 -15.52 20.51
C THR A 450 -5.72 -16.77 21.00
N ALA A 451 -4.43 -16.90 20.69
CA ALA A 451 -3.62 -18.01 21.16
C ALA A 451 -3.41 -17.98 22.68
N LEU A 452 -3.15 -16.82 23.27
CA LEU A 452 -3.07 -16.64 24.73
C LEU A 452 -4.39 -16.99 25.44
N CYS A 453 -5.53 -16.64 24.85
CA CYS A 453 -6.84 -17.04 25.36
C CYS A 453 -7.02 -18.57 25.34
N ASN A 454 -6.51 -19.25 24.32
CA ASN A 454 -6.62 -20.70 24.21
C ASN A 454 -5.71 -21.44 25.21
N GLU A 455 -4.55 -20.87 25.57
CA GLU A 455 -3.65 -21.39 26.62
C GLU A 455 -4.02 -20.92 28.05
N ASN A 456 -5.16 -20.26 28.23
CA ASN A 456 -5.63 -19.67 29.49
C ASN A 456 -4.66 -18.65 30.14
N LYS A 457 -3.78 -18.03 29.36
CA LYS A 457 -2.87 -16.95 29.80
C LYS A 457 -3.57 -15.59 29.74
N LEU A 458 -4.65 -15.45 30.50
CA LEU A 458 -5.57 -14.31 30.37
C LEU A 458 -4.98 -12.97 30.79
N ASP A 459 -4.02 -12.95 31.71
CA ASP A 459 -3.36 -11.72 32.14
C ASP A 459 -2.51 -11.12 31.03
N GLU A 460 -1.71 -11.95 30.35
CA GLU A 460 -0.96 -11.57 29.15
C GLU A 460 -1.89 -11.18 28.00
N ALA A 461 -2.97 -11.93 27.78
CA ALA A 461 -3.97 -11.61 26.76
C ALA A 461 -4.59 -10.21 26.98
N CYS A 462 -4.92 -9.88 28.23
CA CYS A 462 -5.42 -8.54 28.60
C CYS A 462 -4.34 -7.47 28.44
N ALA A 463 -3.07 -7.76 28.76
CA ALA A 463 -1.96 -6.83 28.59
C ALA A 463 -1.75 -6.47 27.11
N TYR A 464 -1.66 -7.47 26.22
CA TYR A 464 -1.57 -7.24 24.78
C TYR A 464 -2.80 -6.56 24.19
N PHE A 465 -3.99 -6.87 24.72
CA PHE A 465 -5.22 -6.18 24.31
C PHE A 465 -5.19 -4.70 24.74
N ASN A 466 -4.74 -4.40 25.96
CA ASN A 466 -4.55 -3.02 26.43
C ASN A 466 -3.51 -2.29 25.58
N GLU A 467 -2.36 -2.91 25.30
CA GLU A 467 -1.34 -2.35 24.42
C GLU A 467 -1.91 -2.03 23.03
N MET A 468 -2.71 -2.94 22.46
CA MET A 468 -3.38 -2.72 21.19
C MET A 468 -4.29 -1.47 21.23
N LEU A 469 -5.02 -1.27 22.33
CA LEU A 469 -5.88 -0.11 22.53
C LEU A 469 -5.08 1.19 22.75
N ASP A 470 -3.96 1.12 23.48
CA ASP A 470 -3.10 2.28 23.79
C ASP A 470 -2.38 2.81 22.55
N VAL A 471 -1.98 1.91 21.64
CA VAL A 471 -1.48 2.27 20.31
C VAL A 471 -2.62 2.80 19.40
N GLY A 472 -3.87 2.79 19.85
CA GLY A 472 -5.02 3.30 19.11
C GLY A 472 -5.54 2.37 18.02
N ILE A 473 -5.14 1.09 18.03
CA ILE A 473 -5.60 0.09 17.07
C ILE A 473 -6.96 -0.44 17.54
N LYS A 474 -7.97 -0.32 16.68
CA LYS A 474 -9.31 -0.82 16.99
C LYS A 474 -9.36 -2.34 16.95
N ALA A 475 -9.75 -2.96 18.06
CA ALA A 475 -9.97 -4.40 18.13
C ALA A 475 -11.07 -4.87 17.16
N PRO A 476 -10.84 -5.94 16.36
CA PRO A 476 -11.90 -6.59 15.61
C PRO A 476 -12.94 -7.20 16.54
N GLY A 477 -14.22 -7.11 16.15
CA GLY A 477 -15.33 -7.53 17.01
C GLY A 477 -15.29 -9.00 17.43
N HIS A 478 -14.84 -9.89 16.55
CA HIS A 478 -14.75 -11.33 16.85
C HIS A 478 -13.68 -11.63 17.91
N MET A 479 -12.51 -11.02 17.82
CA MET A 479 -11.42 -11.19 18.79
C MET A 479 -11.84 -10.67 20.17
N PHE A 480 -12.44 -9.48 20.22
CA PHE A 480 -12.94 -8.95 21.49
C PHE A 480 -14.05 -9.82 22.09
N SER A 481 -14.97 -10.32 21.26
CA SER A 481 -16.04 -11.20 21.73
C SER A 481 -15.49 -12.49 22.33
N ARG A 482 -14.44 -13.06 21.70
CA ARG A 482 -13.75 -14.24 22.22
C ARG A 482 -13.05 -13.96 23.55
N LEU A 483 -12.24 -12.90 23.64
CA LEU A 483 -11.56 -12.51 24.88
C LEU A 483 -12.58 -12.25 26.00
N LYS A 484 -13.66 -11.52 25.70
CA LYS A 484 -14.75 -11.27 26.64
C LYS A 484 -15.38 -12.57 27.14
N GLN A 485 -15.69 -13.49 26.24
CA GLN A 485 -16.31 -14.76 26.60
C GLN A 485 -15.40 -15.55 27.56
N VAL A 486 -14.12 -15.73 27.20
CA VAL A 486 -13.18 -16.48 28.04
C VAL A 486 -12.98 -15.82 29.41
N LEU A 487 -12.92 -14.49 29.47
CA LEU A 487 -12.85 -13.76 30.76
C LEU A 487 -14.12 -13.94 31.61
N LEU A 488 -15.30 -14.03 30.99
CA LEU A 488 -16.55 -14.29 31.71
C LEU A 488 -16.62 -15.72 32.23
N ASP A 489 -16.18 -16.69 31.42
CA ASP A 489 -16.13 -18.11 31.78
C ASP A 489 -15.22 -18.33 33.01
N GLU A 490 -14.12 -17.56 33.11
CA GLU A 490 -13.19 -17.55 34.25
C GLU A 490 -13.59 -16.57 35.38
N GLY A 491 -14.79 -16.00 35.33
CA GLY A 491 -15.34 -15.16 36.38
C GLY A 491 -14.73 -13.75 36.51
N ARG A 492 -13.83 -13.34 35.61
CA ARG A 492 -13.12 -12.05 35.62
C ARG A 492 -13.96 -10.90 35.06
N LYS A 493 -15.16 -10.69 35.62
CA LYS A 493 -16.14 -9.67 35.18
C LYS A 493 -15.59 -8.24 35.26
N ASP A 494 -14.74 -7.94 36.24
CA ASP A 494 -14.18 -6.60 36.43
C ASP A 494 -13.26 -6.20 35.27
N LYS A 495 -12.37 -7.11 34.84
CA LYS A 495 -11.52 -6.89 33.66
C LYS A 495 -12.35 -6.69 32.39
N VAL A 496 -13.45 -7.43 32.24
CA VAL A 496 -14.37 -7.22 31.10
C VAL A 496 -14.96 -5.82 31.14
N ALA A 497 -15.43 -5.35 32.30
CA ALA A 497 -15.98 -4.01 32.45
C ALA A 497 -14.93 -2.94 32.12
N GLU A 498 -13.70 -3.09 32.63
CA GLU A 498 -12.57 -2.20 32.33
C GLU A 498 -12.28 -2.12 30.82
N LEU A 499 -12.14 -3.27 30.16
CA LEU A 499 -11.85 -3.34 28.73
C LEU A 499 -13.00 -2.78 27.88
N VAL A 500 -14.25 -3.07 28.24
CA VAL A 500 -15.44 -2.48 27.59
C VAL A 500 -15.40 -0.97 27.73
N LEU A 501 -15.15 -0.44 28.93
CA LEU A 501 -15.08 1.00 29.19
C LEU A 501 -13.95 1.65 28.39
N LYS A 502 -12.77 1.04 28.31
CA LYS A 502 -11.63 1.57 27.53
C LYS A 502 -11.92 1.56 26.02
N MET A 503 -12.54 0.49 25.51
CA MET A 503 -13.00 0.42 24.13
C MET A 503 -14.12 1.43 23.83
N ASP A 504 -15.06 1.58 24.74
CA ASP A 504 -16.16 2.53 24.61
C ASP A 504 -15.67 3.96 24.69
N ARG A 505 -14.67 4.25 25.52
CA ARG A 505 -13.90 5.50 25.43
C ARG A 505 -13.37 5.63 24.02
N LEU A 506 -12.52 4.75 23.51
CA LEU A 506 -12.02 4.88 22.12
C LEU A 506 -13.11 5.02 21.02
N ARG A 507 -14.31 4.47 21.22
CA ARG A 507 -15.48 4.66 20.33
C ARG A 507 -16.19 6.00 20.52
N LYS A 508 -16.37 6.43 21.77
CA LYS A 508 -17.18 7.57 22.23
C LYS A 508 -16.34 8.79 22.57
N THR A 509 -15.01 8.69 22.57
CA THR A 509 -14.08 9.82 22.58
C THR A 509 -14.41 10.56 21.30
N GLN A 510 -15.40 11.45 21.41
CA GLN A 510 -15.29 12.76 20.85
C GLN A 510 -13.91 13.19 21.32
N LEU A 511 -12.93 13.09 20.42
CA LEU A 511 -11.71 13.87 20.57
C LEU A 511 -12.23 15.31 20.46
N LEU A 512 -12.71 15.82 21.60
CA LEU A 512 -13.15 17.18 21.77
C LEU A 512 -11.87 17.98 21.59
N GLY A 513 -11.74 18.56 20.40
CA GLY A 513 -10.98 19.77 20.18
C GLY A 513 -11.97 20.92 20.26
#